data_AF-A0A9E5NEE5-F1
#
_entry.id   AF-A0A9E5NEE5-F1
#
_cell.length_a   1.000
_cell.length_b   1.000
_cell.length_c   1.000
_cell.angle_alpha   90.00
_cell.angle_beta   90.00
_cell.angle_gamma   90.00
#
_symmetry.space_group_name_H-M   'P 1'
#
loop_
_entity.id
_entity.type
_entity.pdbx_description
1 polymer ?
#
loop_
_entity_poly.entity_id
_entity_poly.type
_entity_poly.pdbx_seq_one_letter_code
_entity_poly.pdbx_strand_id
1 'polypeptide(L)'
;MSSCHFSVVFRQTMGIPFAAYARRFRLARSTSMLLETDQSLEAIAAACGFASASHFHRAFFRVYRQSPTEFRRHRTLGDDESRPC
;
A
#
# COMPACT_ATOMS: atom_id res chain seq x y z
N MET A 1 10.42 20.17 -18.10
CA MET A 1 9.13 19.63 -18.58
C MET A 1 8.05 19.97 -17.57
N SER A 2 6.93 20.56 -18.01
CA SER A 2 5.84 20.94 -17.11
C SER A 2 5.04 19.71 -16.63
N SER A 3 4.52 19.73 -15.40
CA SER A 3 3.85 18.60 -14.74
C SER A 3 2.63 18.06 -15.50
N CYS A 4 1.95 18.92 -16.25
CA CYS A 4 0.84 18.58 -17.12
C CYS A 4 1.28 17.77 -18.35
N HIS A 5 2.37 18.17 -19.00
CA HIS A 5 2.92 17.47 -20.17
C HIS A 5 3.39 16.06 -19.79
N PHE A 6 4.09 15.92 -18.66
CA PHE A 6 4.52 14.61 -18.15
C PHE A 6 3.33 13.68 -17.88
N SER A 7 2.27 14.20 -17.24
CA SER A 7 1.09 13.39 -16.93
C SER A 7 0.35 12.89 -18.19
N VAL A 8 0.31 13.73 -19.24
CA VAL A 8 -0.28 13.37 -20.53
C VAL A 8 0.55 12.30 -21.24
N VAL A 9 1.86 12.53 -21.38
CA VAL A 9 2.78 11.58 -22.03
C VAL A 9 2.80 10.25 -21.28
N PHE A 10 2.91 10.27 -19.95
CA PHE A 10 2.90 9.05 -19.14
C PHE A 10 1.61 8.24 -19.33
N ARG A 11 0.45 8.92 -19.36
CA ARG A 11 -0.84 8.27 -19.59
C ARG A 11 -0.93 7.70 -21.01
N GLN A 12 -0.38 8.37 -22.01
CA GLN A 12 -0.35 7.86 -23.40
C GLN A 12 0.52 6.61 -23.52
N THR A 13 1.66 6.54 -22.79
CA THR A 13 2.55 5.38 -22.84
C THR A 13 2.04 4.21 -21.98
N MET A 14 1.58 4.47 -20.76
CA MET A 14 1.23 3.44 -19.76
C MET A 14 -0.27 3.12 -19.69
N GLY A 15 -1.11 3.88 -20.39
CA GLY A 15 -2.57 3.75 -20.37
C GLY A 15 -3.26 4.20 -19.07
N ILE A 16 -2.49 4.50 -18.01
CA ILE A 16 -2.99 4.92 -16.69
C ILE A 16 -2.37 6.25 -16.24
N PRO A 17 -3.10 7.06 -15.45
CA PRO A 17 -2.54 8.28 -14.88
C PRO A 17 -1.35 7.98 -13.96
N PHE A 18 -0.32 8.81 -14.00
CA PHE A 18 0.86 8.70 -13.14
C PHE A 18 0.49 8.60 -11.65
N ALA A 19 -0.47 9.42 -11.19
CA ALA A 19 -0.92 9.38 -9.78
C ALA A 19 -1.55 8.03 -9.39
N ALA A 20 -2.22 7.35 -10.32
CA ALA A 20 -2.78 6.02 -10.08
C ALA A 20 -1.67 4.97 -10.04
N TYR A 21 -0.70 5.06 -10.95
CA TYR A 21 0.48 4.20 -10.96
C TYR A 21 1.30 4.35 -9.68
N ALA A 22 1.65 5.58 -9.31
CA ALA A 22 2.40 5.89 -8.09
C ALA A 22 1.68 5.36 -6.84
N ARG A 23 0.35 5.47 -6.78
CA ARG A 23 -0.43 4.92 -5.66
C ARG A 23 -0.32 3.40 -5.59
N ARG A 24 -0.46 2.70 -6.71
CA ARG A 24 -0.30 1.24 -6.78
C ARG A 24 1.11 0.81 -6.36
N PHE A 25 2.12 1.52 -6.86
CA PHE A 25 3.52 1.25 -6.52
C PHE A 25 3.80 1.43 -5.02
N ARG A 26 3.31 2.52 -4.41
CA ARG A 26 3.43 2.77 -2.97
C ARG A 26 2.73 1.69 -2.14
N LEU A 27 1.56 1.24 -2.59
CA LEU A 27 0.82 0.16 -1.95
C LEU A 27 1.55 -1.17 -2.03
N ALA A 28 2.09 -1.53 -3.20
CA ALA A 28 2.89 -2.76 -3.37
C ALA A 28 4.14 -2.75 -2.47
N ARG A 29 4.82 -1.61 -2.34
CA ARG A 29 5.94 -1.47 -1.41
C ARG A 29 5.49 -1.62 0.04
N SER A 30 4.37 -1.01 0.41
CA SER A 30 3.83 -1.10 1.77
C SER A 30 3.45 -2.53 2.15
N THR A 31 2.94 -3.34 1.20
CA THR A 31 2.65 -4.76 1.45
C THR A 31 3.92 -5.55 1.74
N SER A 32 5.01 -5.33 0.99
CA SER A 32 6.30 -5.97 1.29
C SER A 32 6.80 -5.58 2.68
N MET A 33 6.75 -4.28 3.03
CA MET A 33 7.18 -3.83 4.36
C MET A 33 6.32 -4.39 5.49
N LEU A 34 5.01 -4.55 5.30
CA LEU A 34 4.12 -5.20 6.28
C LEU A 34 4.48 -6.68 6.50
N LEU A 35 4.99 -7.35 5.45
CA LEU A 35 5.37 -8.76 5.48
C LEU A 35 6.83 -9.00 5.90
N GLU A 36 7.71 -8.04 5.74
CA GLU A 36 9.14 -8.18 6.06
C GLU A 36 9.50 -7.57 7.42
N THR A 37 8.67 -6.65 7.94
CA THR A 37 9.00 -5.88 9.14
C THR A 37 7.82 -5.82 10.12
N ASP A 38 8.14 -5.58 11.39
CA ASP A 38 7.18 -5.34 12.48
C ASP A 38 7.02 -3.84 12.82
N GLN A 39 7.42 -2.96 11.89
CA GLN A 39 7.30 -1.51 12.06
C GLN A 39 5.84 -1.06 12.24
N SER A 40 5.62 0.08 12.91
CA SER A 40 4.27 0.64 13.06
C SER A 40 3.69 1.06 11.69
N LEU A 41 2.37 1.11 11.59
CA LEU A 41 1.69 1.53 10.36
C LEU A 41 2.06 2.96 9.96
N GLU A 42 2.35 3.83 10.95
CA GLU A 42 2.80 5.21 10.70
C GLU A 42 4.18 5.24 10.06
N ALA A 43 5.11 4.42 10.55
CA ALA A 43 6.44 4.30 9.98
C ALA A 43 6.39 3.76 8.54
N ILE A 44 5.56 2.73 8.29
CA ILE A 44 5.37 2.16 6.94
C ILE A 44 4.72 3.19 6.00
N ALA A 45 3.70 3.91 6.48
CA ALA A 45 3.05 4.97 5.72
C ALA A 45 4.04 6.07 5.32
N ALA A 46 4.86 6.53 6.27
CA ALA A 46 5.90 7.53 6.02
C ALA A 46 6.94 7.02 5.01
N ALA A 47 7.43 5.78 5.19
CA ALA A 47 8.41 5.16 4.29
C ALA A 47 7.89 4.98 2.86
N CYS A 48 6.58 4.76 2.70
CA CYS A 48 5.92 4.64 1.40
C CYS A 48 5.46 5.99 0.81
N GLY A 49 5.71 7.11 1.50
CA GLY A 49 5.37 8.45 1.01
C GLY A 49 3.88 8.80 1.11
N PHE A 50 3.19 8.28 2.12
CA PHE A 50 1.85 8.72 2.51
C PHE A 50 1.95 9.84 3.54
N ALA A 51 1.04 10.81 3.45
CA ALA A 51 1.00 11.96 4.36
C ALA A 51 0.60 11.57 5.80
N SER A 52 -0.15 10.49 5.97
CA SER A 52 -0.57 9.99 7.28
C SER A 52 -0.98 8.52 7.23
N ALA A 53 -0.98 7.87 8.39
CA ALA A 53 -1.46 6.49 8.55
C ALA A 53 -2.94 6.35 8.12
N SER A 54 -3.79 7.34 8.39
CA SER A 54 -5.20 7.31 7.97
C SER A 54 -5.36 7.38 6.45
N HIS A 55 -4.54 8.18 5.77
CA HIS A 55 -4.56 8.24 4.30
C HIS A 55 -4.08 6.92 3.69
N PHE A 56 -3.01 6.36 4.25
CA PHE A 56 -2.52 5.04 3.89
C PHE A 56 -3.60 3.96 4.10
N HIS A 57 -4.23 3.91 5.27
CA HIS A 57 -5.27 2.94 5.61
C HIS A 57 -6.42 2.96 4.61
N ARG A 58 -6.94 4.16 4.28
CA ARG A 58 -8.01 4.31 3.28
C ARG A 58 -7.58 3.87 1.89
N ALA A 59 -6.35 4.20 1.48
CA ALA A 59 -5.82 3.80 0.19
C ALA A 59 -5.63 2.28 0.10
N PHE A 60 -5.12 1.67 1.17
CA PHE A 60 -4.88 0.24 1.28
C PHE A 60 -6.21 -0.54 1.28
N PHE A 61 -7.15 -0.17 2.15
CA PHE A 61 -8.46 -0.80 2.23
C PHE A 61 -9.24 -0.70 0.92
N ARG A 62 -9.10 0.40 0.17
CA ARG A 62 -9.76 0.54 -1.14
C ARG A 62 -9.27 -0.46 -2.17
N VAL A 63 -8.01 -0.89 -2.09
CA VAL A 63 -7.38 -1.80 -3.06
C VAL A 63 -7.46 -3.25 -2.59
N TYR A 64 -7.08 -3.52 -1.35
CA TYR A 64 -7.00 -4.89 -0.80
C TYR A 64 -8.25 -5.33 -0.05
N ARG A 65 -9.20 -4.41 0.23
CA ARG A 65 -10.44 -4.69 1.00
C ARG A 65 -10.19 -5.30 2.38
N GLN A 66 -8.98 -5.17 2.90
CA GLN A 66 -8.53 -5.64 4.20
C GLN A 66 -7.72 -4.54 4.87
N SER A 67 -7.71 -4.47 6.20
CA SER A 67 -6.87 -3.53 6.90
C SER A 67 -5.39 -3.97 6.87
N PRO A 68 -4.42 -3.04 6.88
CA PRO A 68 -2.99 -3.36 6.95
C PRO A 68 -2.62 -4.24 8.16
N THR A 69 -3.31 -4.05 9.29
CA THR A 69 -3.15 -4.83 10.52
C THR A 69 -3.66 -6.25 10.37
N GLU A 70 -4.83 -6.43 9.76
CA GLU A 70 -5.31 -7.76 9.39
C GLU A 70 -4.36 -8.41 8.39
N PHE A 71 -3.94 -7.70 7.35
CA PHE A 71 -2.99 -8.22 6.36
C PHE A 71 -1.69 -8.73 7.01
N ARG A 72 -1.14 -7.99 8.00
CA ARG A 72 -0.01 -8.45 8.81
C ARG A 72 -0.37 -9.67 9.66
N ARG A 73 -1.52 -9.68 10.32
CA ARG A 73 -1.97 -10.80 11.17
C ARG A 73 -2.19 -12.08 10.37
N HIS A 74 -2.69 -12.00 9.14
CA HIS A 74 -2.86 -13.14 8.25
C HIS A 74 -1.54 -13.77 7.82
N ARG A 75 -0.41 -13.03 7.83
CA ARG A 75 0.94 -13.61 7.67
C ARG A 75 1.28 -14.55 8.83
N THR A 76 0.90 -14.18 10.06
CA THR A 76 1.17 -14.98 11.26
C THR A 76 0.23 -16.18 11.37
N LEU A 77 -1.00 -16.09 10.84
CA LEU A 77 -2.01 -17.16 10.85
C LEU A 77 -1.86 -18.20 9.73
N GLY A 78 -0.73 -18.21 9.03
CA GLY A 78 -0.33 -19.34 8.17
C GLY A 78 0.17 -20.57 8.95
N ASP A 79 0.34 -20.47 10.28
CA ASP A 79 0.81 -21.54 11.17
C ASP A 79 -0.05 -21.70 12.45
N ASP A 80 -1.36 -21.37 12.42
CA ASP A 80 -2.23 -21.61 13.59
C ASP A 80 -3.60 -22.21 13.20
N GLU A 81 -3.56 -23.44 12.68
CA GLU A 81 -4.64 -24.42 12.89
C GLU A 81 -4.61 -24.93 14.34
N SER A 82 -4.66 -24.04 15.35
CA SER A 82 -4.84 -24.42 16.75
C SER A 82 -5.12 -23.21 17.63
N ARG A 83 -6.39 -22.79 17.69
CA ARG A 83 -7.12 -23.01 18.94
C ARG A 83 -8.63 -22.72 18.84
N PRO A 84 -9.46 -23.66 19.30
CA PRO A 84 -10.86 -23.41 19.56
C PRO A 84 -11.02 -22.59 20.85
N CYS A 85 -12.05 -21.76 20.86
CA CYS A 85 -12.97 -21.67 22.00
C CYS A 85 -14.38 -21.89 21.44
#